data_AF-A0A349TGG7-F1
#
_entry.id   AF-A0A349TGG7-F1
#
_cell.length_a   1.000
_cell.length_b   1.000
_cell.length_c   1.000
_cell.angle_alpha   90.00
_cell.angle_beta   90.00
_cell.angle_gamma   90.00
#
_symmetry.space_group_name_H-M   'P 1'
#
loop_
_entity.id
_entity.type
_entity.pdbx_description
1 polymer ?
#
loop_
_entity_poly.entity_id
_entity_poly.type
_entity_poly.pdbx_seq_one_letter_code
_entity_poly.pdbx_strand_id
1 'polypeptide(L)'
;MLGLTMLCLLTEATAQSNYAAFELEREENWRPMMLEDVNGDDAKDIIYSHYDPAIGRELHIHHQQADGGFAATPQRIEVKTEIIAIGFADLRPDPGKELVLFADSGVFSLSTAQAGYAGNLKLLLEWDL
;
A
#
# COMPACT_ATOMS: atom_id res chain seq x y z
N MET A 1 -41.95 54.19 -1.83
CA MET A 1 -40.95 53.36 -1.12
C MET A 1 -41.65 52.07 -0.70
N LEU A 2 -41.47 50.99 -1.46
CA LEU A 2 -41.81 49.64 -1.02
C LEU A 2 -40.70 48.73 -1.54
N GLY A 3 -39.87 48.23 -0.62
CA GLY A 3 -38.72 47.39 -0.90
C GLY A 3 -39.15 45.96 -1.22
N LEU A 4 -38.57 45.40 -2.28
CA LEU A 4 -38.71 44.00 -2.65
C LEU A 4 -37.66 43.20 -1.87
N THR A 5 -38.11 42.44 -0.87
CA THR A 5 -37.23 41.58 -0.05
C THR A 5 -36.82 40.36 -0.86
N MET A 6 -35.52 40.22 -1.13
CA MET A 6 -34.92 39.02 -1.71
C MET A 6 -34.80 37.93 -0.64
N LEU A 7 -35.47 36.80 -0.85
CA LEU A 7 -35.34 35.61 0.00
C LEU A 7 -34.13 34.81 -0.48
N CYS A 8 -32.99 34.92 0.20
CA CYS A 8 -31.86 34.02 -0.03
C CYS A 8 -32.22 32.64 0.54
N LEU A 9 -32.44 31.66 -0.35
CA LEU A 9 -32.44 30.26 0.01
C LEU A 9 -30.98 29.87 0.30
N LEU A 10 -30.65 29.70 1.59
CA LEU A 10 -29.42 29.07 2.01
C LEU A 10 -29.53 27.59 1.62
N THR A 11 -28.95 27.20 0.49
CA THR A 11 -28.55 25.81 0.29
C THR A 11 -27.46 25.53 1.31
N GLU A 12 -27.79 24.83 2.39
CA GLU A 12 -26.79 24.15 3.19
C GLU A 12 -26.11 23.15 2.27
N ALA A 13 -24.99 23.56 1.67
CA ALA A 13 -24.04 22.61 1.13
C ALA A 13 -23.49 21.85 2.34
N THR A 14 -24.17 20.76 2.71
CA THR A 14 -23.58 19.73 3.53
C THR A 14 -22.28 19.35 2.82
N ALA A 15 -21.14 19.76 3.37
CA ALA A 15 -19.88 19.15 2.99
C ALA A 15 -20.05 17.67 3.33
N GLN A 16 -20.41 16.87 2.33
CA GLN A 16 -20.43 15.43 2.48
C GLN A 16 -19.01 15.08 2.88
N SER A 17 -18.85 14.57 4.10
CA SER A 17 -17.57 14.13 4.61
C SER A 17 -17.08 13.07 3.64
N ASN A 18 -16.13 13.39 2.74
CA ASN A 18 -15.44 12.42 1.89
C ASN A 18 -14.48 11.56 2.73
N TYR A 19 -14.90 11.22 3.94
CA TYR A 19 -14.14 10.50 4.94
C TYR A 19 -14.72 9.10 5.03
N ALA A 20 -13.99 8.14 4.49
CA ALA A 20 -14.21 6.73 4.76
C ALA A 20 -13.45 6.35 6.03
N ALA A 21 -14.16 5.84 7.03
CA ALA A 21 -13.53 5.29 8.22
C ALA A 21 -13.09 3.84 7.94
N PHE A 22 -11.86 3.51 8.31
CA PHE A 22 -11.34 2.15 8.27
C PHE A 22 -10.60 1.87 9.58
N GLU A 23 -10.86 0.71 10.17
CA GLU A 23 -10.19 0.25 11.38
C GLU A 23 -9.31 -0.95 11.04
N LEU A 24 -8.04 -0.85 11.42
CA LEU A 24 -7.05 -1.90 11.23
C LEU A 24 -6.56 -2.38 12.60
N GLU A 25 -7.04 -3.55 13.01
CA GLU A 25 -6.57 -4.21 14.22
C GLU A 25 -5.18 -4.83 13.98
N ARG A 26 -4.20 -4.47 14.80
CA ARG A 26 -2.84 -5.03 14.78
C ARG A 26 -2.38 -5.35 16.19
N GLU A 27 -1.72 -6.49 16.36
CA GLU A 27 -1.07 -6.85 17.63
C GLU A 27 0.03 -5.84 18.00
N GLU A 28 0.85 -5.44 17.02
CA GLU A 28 1.86 -4.37 17.16
C GLU A 28 1.44 -3.10 16.40
N ASN A 29 0.69 -2.22 17.06
CA ASN A 29 0.16 -1.00 16.44
C ASN A 29 1.13 0.21 16.44
N TRP A 30 2.31 0.09 17.06
CA TRP A 30 3.29 1.18 17.19
C TRP A 30 4.35 1.20 16.08
N ARG A 31 4.43 0.15 15.26
CA ARG A 31 5.39 0.08 14.14
C ARG A 31 4.94 0.94 12.97
N PRO A 32 5.87 1.58 12.26
CA PRO A 32 5.55 2.43 11.11
C PRO A 32 4.83 1.62 10.04
N MET A 33 3.94 2.32 9.34
CA MET A 33 3.26 1.83 8.14
C MET A 33 3.79 2.62 6.96
N MET A 34 3.83 1.98 5.79
CA MET A 34 4.13 2.63 4.53
C MET A 34 2.83 2.83 3.75
N LEU A 35 2.77 3.92 2.98
CA LEU A 35 1.65 4.24 2.11
C LEU A 35 2.16 4.36 0.68
N GLU A 36 1.95 3.32 -0.13
CA GLU A 36 2.39 3.28 -1.51
C GLU A 36 1.34 2.68 -2.43
N ASP A 37 1.35 3.13 -3.68
CA ASP A 37 0.54 2.51 -4.74
C ASP A 37 1.35 1.33 -5.27
N VAL A 38 0.95 0.11 -4.93
CA VAL A 38 1.67 -1.12 -5.30
C VAL A 38 0.84 -2.05 -6.21
N ASN A 39 -0.37 -1.63 -6.57
CA ASN A 39 -1.22 -2.32 -7.56
C ASN A 39 -1.48 -1.47 -8.83
N GLY A 40 -1.08 -0.20 -8.83
CA GLY A 40 -1.15 0.72 -9.95
C GLY A 40 -2.52 1.34 -10.18
N ASP A 41 -3.35 1.46 -9.14
CA ASP A 41 -4.68 2.06 -9.24
C ASP A 41 -4.73 3.56 -8.88
N ASP A 42 -3.55 4.19 -8.76
CA ASP A 42 -3.34 5.58 -8.33
C ASP A 42 -3.79 5.87 -6.88
N ALA A 43 -4.21 4.85 -6.12
CA ALA A 43 -4.58 4.93 -4.71
C ALA A 43 -3.42 4.44 -3.82
N LYS A 44 -3.38 4.89 -2.56
CA LYS A 44 -2.29 4.53 -1.64
C LYS A 44 -2.72 3.37 -0.76
N ASP A 45 -1.98 2.27 -0.82
CA ASP A 45 -2.21 1.07 -0.03
C ASP A 45 -1.55 1.18 1.35
N ILE A 46 -2.13 0.52 2.36
CA ILE A 46 -1.51 0.39 3.69
C ILE A 46 -0.61 -0.84 3.69
N ILE A 47 0.67 -0.62 3.99
CA ILE A 47 1.69 -1.67 3.97
C ILE A 47 2.41 -1.72 5.32
N TYR A 48 2.55 -2.92 5.89
CA TYR A 48 3.31 -3.12 7.12
C TYR A 48 3.93 -4.51 7.21
N SER A 49 5.03 -4.61 7.97
CA SER A 49 5.67 -5.88 8.29
C SER A 49 4.89 -6.63 9.37
N HIS A 50 4.68 -7.92 9.18
CA HIS A 50 4.11 -8.83 10.16
C HIS A 50 5.07 -10.01 10.40
N TYR A 51 5.09 -10.52 11.62
CA TYR A 51 5.86 -11.71 11.97
C TYR A 51 4.99 -12.63 12.81
N ASP A 52 4.89 -13.88 12.38
CA ASP A 52 4.26 -14.96 13.11
C ASP A 52 5.30 -16.10 13.27
N PRO A 53 5.52 -16.66 14.47
CA PRO A 53 6.52 -17.71 14.66
C PRO A 53 6.27 -19.02 13.89
N ALA A 54 5.04 -19.32 13.51
CA ALA A 54 4.66 -20.51 12.75
C ALA A 54 4.70 -20.28 11.23
N ILE A 55 4.45 -19.05 10.76
CA ILE A 55 4.40 -18.70 9.33
C ILE A 55 5.71 -18.06 8.85
N GLY A 56 6.33 -17.22 9.67
CA GLY A 56 7.54 -16.46 9.35
C GLY A 56 7.27 -14.96 9.18
N ARG A 57 8.12 -14.31 8.36
CA ARG A 57 8.05 -12.87 8.08
C ARG A 57 7.17 -12.62 6.87
N GLU A 58 6.24 -11.68 6.98
CA GLU A 58 5.34 -11.28 5.89
C GLU A 58 5.30 -9.75 5.76
N LEU A 59 5.01 -9.28 4.55
CA LEU A 59 4.43 -7.96 4.33
C LEU A 59 2.93 -8.14 4.12
N HIS A 60 2.14 -7.37 4.87
CA HIS A 60 0.71 -7.25 4.68
C HIS A 60 0.41 -5.97 3.92
N ILE A 61 -0.44 -6.09 2.89
CA ILE A 61 -0.86 -5.00 2.02
C ILE A 61 -2.38 -4.96 2.02
N HIS A 62 -2.95 -3.88 2.53
CA HIS A 62 -4.39 -3.61 2.41
C HIS A 62 -4.59 -2.61 1.29
N HIS A 63 -5.16 -3.07 0.17
CA HIS A 63 -5.38 -2.19 -0.96
C HIS A 63 -6.51 -1.20 -0.71
N GLN A 64 -6.28 0.06 -1.07
CA GLN A 64 -7.36 1.05 -1.06
C GLN A 64 -8.41 0.66 -2.11
N GLN A 65 -9.68 0.86 -1.80
CA GLN A 65 -10.80 0.54 -2.67
C GLN A 65 -11.38 1.83 -3.26
N ALA A 66 -12.16 1.72 -4.34
CA ALA A 66 -12.76 2.87 -5.02
C ALA A 66 -13.71 3.71 -4.14
N ASP A 67 -14.22 3.13 -3.05
CA ASP A 67 -15.05 3.83 -2.05
C ASP A 67 -14.23 4.58 -0.98
N GLY A 68 -12.89 4.56 -1.09
CA GLY A 68 -11.96 5.16 -0.15
C GLY A 68 -11.62 4.30 1.07
N GLY A 69 -12.31 3.16 1.24
CA GLY A 69 -11.99 2.16 2.25
C GLY A 69 -10.78 1.30 1.89
N PHE A 70 -10.48 0.29 2.70
CA PHE A 70 -9.38 -0.65 2.47
C PHE A 70 -9.88 -2.09 2.53
N ALA A 71 -9.24 -2.98 1.77
CA ALA A 71 -9.52 -4.41 1.84
C ALA A 71 -9.27 -4.93 3.26
N ALA A 72 -10.27 -5.55 3.89
CA ALA A 72 -10.14 -6.03 5.27
C ALA A 72 -9.12 -7.19 5.41
N THR A 73 -9.03 -8.05 4.40
CA THR A 73 -8.02 -9.11 4.34
C THR A 73 -6.82 -8.62 3.52
N PRO A 74 -5.59 -8.64 4.06
CA PRO A 74 -4.42 -8.20 3.33
C PRO A 74 -4.01 -9.20 2.26
N GLN A 75 -3.45 -8.70 1.15
CA GLN A 75 -2.50 -9.47 0.37
C GLN A 75 -1.26 -9.71 1.24
N ARG A 76 -0.76 -10.95 1.24
CA ARG A 76 0.41 -11.35 2.02
C ARG A 76 1.57 -11.71 1.10
N ILE A 77 2.72 -11.11 1.37
CA ILE A 77 3.97 -11.40 0.68
C ILE A 77 4.95 -11.97 1.70
N GLU A 78 5.34 -13.23 1.53
CA GLU A 78 6.41 -13.84 2.32
C GLU A 78 7.70 -13.02 2.17
N VAL A 79 8.39 -12.72 3.26
CA VAL A 79 9.71 -12.07 3.25
C VAL A 79 10.80 -13.10 3.57
N LYS A 80 11.39 -13.66 2.50
CA LYS A 80 12.39 -14.72 2.58
C LYS A 80 13.59 -14.31 3.43
N THR A 81 14.24 -15.25 4.10
CA THR A 81 15.28 -15.02 5.13
C THR A 81 16.46 -14.19 4.62
N GLU A 82 16.84 -14.36 3.36
CA GLU A 82 17.89 -13.63 2.66
C GLU A 82 17.57 -12.14 2.48
N ILE A 83 16.31 -11.74 2.56
CA ILE A 83 15.91 -10.33 2.47
C ILE A 83 16.17 -9.62 3.80
N ILE A 84 16.98 -8.56 3.73
CA ILE A 84 17.46 -7.78 4.88
C ILE A 84 16.66 -6.48 5.02
N ALA A 85 16.28 -5.86 3.90
CA ALA A 85 15.49 -4.64 3.86
C ALA A 85 14.57 -4.62 2.64
N ILE A 86 13.51 -3.82 2.74
CA ILE A 86 12.53 -3.63 1.65
C ILE A 86 12.30 -2.12 1.45
N GLY A 87 12.41 -1.67 0.21
CA GLY A 87 11.99 -0.34 -0.25
C GLY A 87 10.88 -0.44 -1.30
N PHE A 88 10.47 0.70 -1.84
CA PHE A 88 9.44 0.80 -2.88
C PHE A 88 9.90 1.74 -3.99
N ALA A 89 9.77 1.35 -5.24
CA ALA A 89 10.17 2.17 -6.38
C ALA A 89 9.39 1.78 -7.65
N ASP A 90 9.21 2.75 -8.54
CA ASP A 90 8.71 2.52 -9.89
C ASP A 90 9.88 2.05 -10.77
N LEU A 91 9.91 0.77 -11.12
CA LEU A 91 11.06 0.11 -11.78
C LEU A 91 10.67 -0.70 -13.02
N ARG A 92 9.37 -0.92 -13.25
CA ARG A 92 8.86 -1.74 -14.35
C ARG A 92 7.76 -1.00 -15.12
N PRO A 93 7.51 -1.40 -16.38
CA PRO A 93 6.43 -0.78 -17.16
C PRO A 93 5.02 -1.20 -16.71
N ASP A 94 4.91 -2.25 -15.89
CA ASP A 94 3.63 -2.71 -15.36
C ASP A 94 3.16 -1.73 -14.26
N PRO A 95 1.85 -1.47 -14.12
CA PRO A 95 1.35 -0.56 -13.09
C PRO A 95 1.69 -0.98 -11.66
N GLY A 96 1.91 0.01 -10.80
CA GLY A 96 2.21 -0.13 -9.37
C GLY A 96 3.71 -0.15 -9.07
N LYS A 97 4.10 0.41 -7.91
CA LYS A 97 5.50 0.36 -7.48
C LYS A 97 5.91 -1.07 -7.11
N GLU A 98 7.13 -1.44 -7.49
CA GLU A 98 7.75 -2.68 -7.03
C GLU A 98 8.28 -2.57 -5.60
N LEU A 99 8.36 -3.74 -4.95
CA LEU A 99 9.23 -3.93 -3.79
C LEU A 99 10.69 -3.97 -4.26
N VAL A 100 11.53 -3.17 -3.60
CA VAL A 100 12.99 -3.21 -3.75
C VAL A 100 13.54 -4.08 -2.63
N LEU A 101 13.93 -5.30 -2.97
CA LEU A 101 14.40 -6.31 -2.03
C LEU A 101 15.92 -6.26 -1.93
N PHE A 102 16.44 -5.92 -0.77
CA PHE A 102 17.87 -5.96 -0.48
C PHE A 102 18.20 -7.32 0.12
N ALA A 103 18.94 -8.15 -0.62
CA ALA A 103 19.44 -9.44 -0.16
C ALA A 103 20.95 -9.37 0.15
N ASP A 104 21.58 -10.51 0.42
CA ASP A 104 23.04 -10.66 0.52
C ASP A 104 23.74 -10.76 -0.85
N SER A 105 23.01 -11.16 -1.89
CA SER A 105 23.49 -11.51 -3.24
C SER A 105 23.17 -10.48 -4.32
N GLY A 106 22.02 -9.82 -4.25
CA GLY A 106 21.74 -8.60 -5.02
C GLY A 106 20.62 -7.72 -4.43
N VAL A 107 20.35 -6.62 -5.13
CA VAL A 107 19.10 -5.88 -5.00
C VAL A 107 18.18 -6.32 -6.13
N PHE A 108 16.96 -6.69 -5.80
CA PHE A 108 15.96 -7.18 -6.74
C PHE A 108 14.71 -6.32 -6.70
N SER A 109 13.99 -6.24 -7.81
CA SER A 109 12.60 -5.81 -7.81
C SER A 109 11.67 -7.01 -7.73
N LEU A 110 10.50 -6.82 -7.13
CA LEU A 110 9.36 -7.75 -7.13
C LEU A 110 8.07 -6.95 -7.31
N SER A 111 7.24 -7.31 -8.29
CA SER A 111 5.93 -6.68 -8.47
C SER A 111 4.88 -7.39 -7.61
N THR A 112 4.09 -6.64 -6.85
CA THR A 112 2.99 -7.19 -6.03
C THR A 112 1.73 -7.48 -6.85
N ALA A 113 1.63 -6.95 -8.06
CA ALA A 113 0.56 -7.29 -9.00
C ALA A 113 0.67 -8.73 -9.54
N GLN A 114 1.84 -9.38 -9.38
CA GLN A 114 2.10 -10.75 -9.81
C GLN A 114 2.23 -11.69 -8.60
N ALA A 115 1.69 -12.90 -8.73
CA ALA A 115 1.69 -13.86 -7.63
C ALA A 115 3.08 -14.49 -7.41
N GLY A 116 3.60 -14.35 -6.20
CA GLY A 116 4.82 -15.04 -5.76
C GLY A 116 6.10 -14.56 -6.45
N TYR A 117 7.18 -15.29 -6.18
CA TYR A 117 8.55 -14.92 -6.60
C TYR A 117 8.94 -15.46 -7.98
N ALA A 118 8.42 -16.62 -8.37
CA ALA A 118 8.82 -17.33 -9.57
C ALA A 118 8.46 -16.54 -10.84
N GLY A 119 9.45 -16.19 -11.66
CA GLY A 119 9.27 -15.36 -12.85
C GLY A 119 9.01 -13.87 -12.55
N ASN A 120 8.95 -13.48 -11.27
CA ASN A 120 8.65 -12.11 -10.85
C ASN A 120 9.88 -11.37 -10.33
N LEU A 121 10.94 -12.04 -9.87
CA LEU A 121 12.18 -11.37 -9.47
C LEU A 121 12.95 -10.83 -10.69
N LYS A 122 13.37 -9.57 -10.63
CA LYS A 122 14.31 -8.98 -11.60
C LYS A 122 15.48 -8.33 -10.85
N LEU A 123 16.70 -8.73 -11.18
CA LEU A 123 17.94 -8.19 -10.61
C LEU A 123 18.10 -6.72 -11.02
N LEU A 124 18.45 -5.86 -10.06
CA LEU A 124 18.76 -4.43 -10.26
C LEU A 124 20.26 -4.16 -10.09
N LEU A 125 20.88 -4.82 -9.11
CA LEU A 125 22.30 -4.71 -8.78
C LEU A 125 22.77 -6.01 -8.14
N GLU A 126 23.98 -6.46 -8.42
CA GLU A 126 24.63 -7.58 -7.73
C GLU A 126 25.92 -7.12 -7.04
N TRP A 127 26.33 -7.85 -6.00
CA TRP A 127 27.62 -7.63 -5.34
C TRP A 127 28.63 -8.67 -5.85
N ASP A 128 29.85 -8.21 -6.10
CA ASP A 128 31.00 -9.11 -6.28
C ASP A 128 31.61 -9.31 -4.88
N LEU A 129 31.36 -10.47 -4.28
CA LEU A 129 31.80 -10.82 -2.91
C LEU A 129 33.04 -11.72 -2.92
#